data_AF-A0A3A6TQI9-F1
#
_entry.id   AF-A0A3A6TQI9-F1
#
_cell.length_a   1.000
_cell.length_b   1.000
_cell.length_c   1.000
_cell.angle_alpha   90.00
_cell.angle_beta   90.00
_cell.angle_gamma   90.00
#
_symmetry.space_group_name_H-M   'P 1'
#
loop_
_entity.id
_entity.type
_entity.pdbx_description
1 polymer ?
#
loop_
_entity_poly.entity_id
_entity_poly.type
_entity_poly.pdbx_seq_one_letter_code
_entity_poly.pdbx_strand_id
1 'polypeptide(L)' 'MKLVEKFVALLLWLGISASPTLIGILLGGVVGLSNGLLEMSILVCGGVGFFIGGLWAEKVRRSTGLAHFWGRLIGARDPI' A
#
# COMPACT_ATOMS: atom_id res chain seq x y z
N MET A 1 12.89 0.47 -23.71
CA MET A 1 12.87 1.12 -22.37
C MET A 1 11.48 1.20 -21.74
N LYS A 2 10.37 1.23 -22.51
CA LYS A 2 8.98 1.29 -21.99
C LYS A 2 8.57 0.17 -21.02
N LEU A 3 9.18 -1.02 -21.11
CA LEU A 3 8.88 -2.14 -20.21
C LEU A 3 9.44 -1.89 -18.80
N VAL A 4 10.67 -1.39 -18.72
CA VAL A 4 11.32 -1.03 -17.45
C VAL A 4 10.57 0.10 -16.78
N GLU A 5 10.13 1.11 -17.54
CA GLU A 5 9.33 2.22 -17.03
C GLU A 5 8.00 1.73 -16.40
N LYS A 6 7.27 0.86 -17.10
CA LYS A 6 6.03 0.26 -16.58
C LYS A 6 6.29 -0.59 -15.33
N PHE A 7 7.39 -1.35 -15.33
CA PHE A 7 7.78 -2.17 -14.19
C PHE A 7 8.09 -1.33 -12.95
N VAL A 8 8.86 -0.26 -13.10
CA VAL A 8 9.17 0.69 -12.02
C VAL A 8 7.90 1.39 -11.54
N ALA A 9 7.01 1.82 -12.45
CA ALA A 9 5.74 2.42 -12.08
C ALA A 9 4.86 1.44 -11.26
N LEU A 10 4.87 0.15 -11.60
CA LEU A 10 4.14 -0.89 -10.87
C LEU A 10 4.75 -1.14 -9.49
N LEU A 11 6.08 -1.18 -9.37
CA LEU A 11 6.78 -1.28 -8.08
C LEU A 11 6.45 -0.11 -7.16
N LEU A 12 6.46 1.13 -7.67
CA LEU A 12 6.11 2.31 -6.89
C LEU A 12 4.63 2.27 -6.46
N TRP A 13 3.75 1.70 -7.30
CA TRP A 13 2.33 1.55 -6.99
C TRP A 13 2.12 0.53 -5.89
N LEU A 14 2.83 -0.61 -5.97
CA LEU A 14 2.83 -1.65 -4.92
C LEU A 14 3.41 -1.12 -3.61
N GLY A 15 4.43 -0.27 -3.66
CA GLY A 15 4.98 0.35 -2.45
C GLY A 15 3.95 1.23 -1.71
N ILE A 16 3.13 1.97 -2.44
CA ILE A 16 2.06 2.80 -1.85
C ILE A 16 0.94 1.91 -1.32
N SER A 17 0.52 0.89 -2.06
CA SER A 17 -0.55 -0.01 -1.62
C SER A 17 -0.13 -0.96 -0.50
N ALA A 18 1.17 -1.21 -0.31
CA ALA A 18 1.70 -2.04 0.76
C ALA A 18 1.37 -1.48 2.14
N SER A 19 1.40 -0.17 2.37
CA SER A 19 1.17 0.39 3.72
C SER A 19 -0.26 0.09 4.23
N PRO A 20 -1.34 0.36 3.48
CA PRO A 20 -2.69 -0.02 3.91
C PRO A 20 -2.90 -1.53 3.97
N THR A 21 -2.20 -2.30 3.12
CA THR A 21 -2.24 -3.78 3.17
C THR A 21 -1.65 -4.31 4.47
N LEU A 22 -0.49 -3.81 4.88
CA LEU A 22 0.17 -4.18 6.14
C LEU A 22 -0.69 -3.83 7.35
N ILE A 23 -1.32 -2.66 7.35
CA ILE A 23 -2.27 -2.26 8.40
C ILE A 23 -3.46 -3.22 8.43
N GLY A 24 -4.01 -3.57 7.26
CA GLY A 24 -5.10 -4.54 7.14
C GLY A 24 -4.72 -5.92 7.69
N ILE A 25 -3.51 -6.41 7.37
CA ILE A 25 -3.00 -7.69 7.89
C ILE A 25 -2.84 -7.65 9.41
N LEU A 26 -2.29 -6.56 9.96
CA LEU A 26 -2.13 -6.40 11.41
C LEU A 26 -3.50 -6.41 12.13
N LEU A 27 -4.47 -5.66 11.61
CA LEU A 27 -5.83 -5.64 12.14
C LEU A 27 -6.49 -7.03 12.03
N GLY A 28 -6.34 -7.69 10.89
CA GLY A 28 -6.83 -9.05 10.68
C GLY A 28 -6.20 -10.06 11.64
N GLY A 29 -4.92 -9.89 11.98
CA GLY A 29 -4.23 -10.71 12.97
C GLY A 29 -4.83 -10.52 14.37
N VAL A 30 -5.05 -9.28 14.81
CA VAL A 30 -5.64 -8.97 16.12
C VAL A 30 -7.07 -9.52 16.23
N VAL A 31 -7.92 -9.25 15.23
CA VAL A 31 -9.32 -9.71 15.19
C VAL A 31 -9.41 -11.23 15.03
N GLY A 32 -8.49 -11.81 14.26
CA GLY A 32 -8.38 -13.24 14.06
C GLY A 32 -7.99 -13.99 15.33
N LEU A 33 -7.09 -13.41 16.13
CA LEU A 33 -6.70 -13.96 17.43
C LEU A 33 -7.88 -13.96 18.42
N SER A 34 -8.72 -12.91 18.40
CA SER A 34 -9.84 -12.81 19.34
C SER A 34 -11.01 -13.75 19.03
N ASN A 35 -11.20 -14.12 17.76
CA ASN A 35 -12.33 -14.94 17.32
C ASN A 35 -11.93 -16.38 16.92
N GLY A 36 -10.64 -16.74 17.01
CA GLY A 36 -10.11 -18.05 16.60
C GLY A 36 -10.06 -18.27 15.08
N LEU A 37 -10.39 -17.25 14.28
CA LEU A 37 -10.44 -17.30 12.80
C LEU A 37 -9.27 -16.52 12.19
N LEU A 38 -8.04 -16.88 12.57
CA LEU A 38 -6.84 -16.12 12.23
C LEU A 38 -6.61 -16.00 10.72
N GLU A 39 -6.56 -17.13 10.01
CA GLU A 39 -6.27 -17.16 8.58
C GLU A 39 -7.31 -16.39 7.75
N MET A 40 -8.60 -16.62 8.02
CA MET A 40 -9.71 -15.92 7.36
C MET A 40 -9.67 -14.41 7.63
N SER A 41 -9.44 -14.01 8.89
CA SER A 41 -9.42 -12.59 9.26
C SER A 41 -8.25 -11.84 8.63
N ILE A 42 -7.07 -12.47 8.59
CA ILE A 42 -5.89 -11.91 7.91
C ILE A 42 -6.14 -11.79 6.41
N LEU A 43 -6.72 -12.81 5.77
CA LEU A 43 -7.00 -12.79 4.33
C LEU A 43 -8.00 -11.68 3.97
N VAL A 44 -9.10 -11.57 4.73
CA VAL A 44 -10.15 -10.58 4.48
C VAL A 44 -9.64 -9.17 4.76
N CYS A 45 -9.07 -8.91 5.94
CA CYS A 45 -8.60 -7.56 6.28
C CYS A 45 -7.39 -7.15 5.44
N GLY A 46 -6.49 -8.08 5.12
CA GLY A 46 -5.38 -7.83 4.19
C GLY A 46 -5.87 -7.54 2.77
N GLY A 47 -6.85 -8.28 2.27
CA GLY A 47 -7.46 -8.02 0.96
C GLY A 47 -8.17 -6.67 0.88
N VAL A 48 -8.90 -6.28 1.93
CA VAL A 48 -9.50 -4.95 2.04
C VAL A 48 -8.42 -3.86 2.09
N GLY A 49 -7.37 -4.08 2.88
CA GLY A 49 -6.22 -3.19 2.94
C GLY A 49 -5.54 -3.01 1.59
N PHE A 50 -5.38 -4.09 0.81
CA PHE A 50 -4.84 -4.03 -0.54
C PHE A 50 -5.75 -3.27 -1.51
N PHE A 51 -7.07 -3.47 -1.43
CA PHE A 51 -8.02 -2.76 -2.28
C PHE A 51 -7.99 -1.25 -2.01
N ILE A 52 -8.05 -0.87 -0.73
CA ILE A 52 -7.95 0.54 -0.32
C ILE A 52 -6.58 1.12 -0.72
N GLY A 53 -5.51 0.37 -0.47
CA GLY A 53 -4.16 0.76 -0.87
C GLY A 53 -4.00 0.93 -2.37
N GLY A 54 -4.64 0.07 -3.17
CA GLY A 54 -4.65 0.17 -4.62
C GLY A 54 -5.42 1.39 -5.14
N LEU A 55 -6.58 1.68 -4.57
CA LEU A 55 -7.33 2.91 -4.87
C LEU A 55 -6.52 4.15 -4.51
N TRP A 56 -5.84 4.13 -3.38
CA TRP A 56 -4.97 5.22 -2.95
C TRP A 56 -3.77 5.39 -3.89
N ALA A 57 -3.10 4.29 -4.24
CA ALA A 57 -1.98 4.31 -5.19
C ALA A 57 -2.40 4.81 -6.58
N GLU A 58 -3.60 4.45 -7.05
CA GLU A 58 -4.15 4.99 -8.31
C GLU A 58 -4.52 6.48 -8.19
N LYS A 59 -5.02 6.93 -7.04
CA LYS A 59 -5.26 8.36 -6.77
C LYS A 59 -3.96 9.16 -6.77
N VAL A 60 -2.89 8.64 -6.16
CA VAL A 60 -1.55 9.25 -6.17
C VAL A 60 -0.98 9.29 -7.58
N ARG A 61 -1.14 8.20 -8.35
CA ARG A 61 -0.73 8.14 -9.76
C ARG A 61 -1.38 9.24 -10.61
N ARG A 62 -2.68 9.48 -10.43
CA ARG A 62 -3.44 10.46 -11.22
C ARG A 62 -3.22 11.91 -10.78
N SER A 63 -2.93 12.15 -9.50
CA SER A 63 -2.82 13.51 -8.96
C SER A 63 -1.41 14.09 -9.08
N THR A 64 -0.40 13.37 -8.57
CA THR A 64 0.98 13.89 -8.47
C THR A 64 1.96 13.10 -9.34
N GLY A 65 1.61 11.85 -9.68
CA GLY A 65 2.52 10.90 -10.31
C GLY A 65 3.38 10.17 -9.27
N LEU A 66 3.55 8.86 -9.45
CA LEU A 66 4.17 8.01 -8.42
C LEU A 66 5.61 8.40 -8.09
N ALA A 67 6.43 8.67 -9.10
CA ALA A 67 7.83 9.04 -8.90
C ALA A 67 7.98 10.38 -8.18
N HIS A 68 7.11 11.35 -8.49
CA HIS A 68 7.10 12.65 -7.80
C HIS A 68 6.65 12.50 -6.34
N PHE A 69 5.62 11.69 -6.09
CA PHE A 69 5.16 11.39 -4.73
C PHE A 69 6.28 10.78 -3.87
N TRP A 70 6.93 9.72 -4.37
CA TRP A 70 8.06 9.11 -3.68
C TRP A 70 9.26 10.05 -3.55
N GLY A 71 9.54 10.87 -4.56
CA GLY A 71 10.58 11.90 -4.51
C GLY A 71 10.31 12.96 -3.43
N ARG A 72 9.05 13.37 -3.25
CA ARG A 72 8.64 14.25 -2.15
C ARG A 72 8.69 13.56 -0.80
N LEU A 73 8.39 12.26 -0.73
CA LEU A 73 8.43 11.49 0.50
C LEU A 73 9.87 11.32 1.01
N ILE A 74 10.80 10.98 0.12
CA ILE A 74 12.22 10.81 0.43
C ILE A 74 12.93 12.15 0.61
N GLY A 75 12.54 13.16 -0.18
CA GLY A 75 13.09 14.52 -0.12
C GLY A 75 12.47 15.42 0.95
N ALA A 76 11.43 14.95 1.65
CA ALA A 76 10.89 15.67 2.80
C ALA A 76 11.95 15.70 3.89
N ARG A 77 12.53 16.88 4.14
CA ARG A 77 13.30 17.11 5.37
C ARG A 77 12.31 17.09 6.52
N ASP A 78 12.53 16.19 7.47
CA ASP A 78 11.85 16.27 8.76
C ASP A 78 12.08 17.66 9.36
N PRO A 79 11.01 18.41 9.69
CA PRO A 79 11.17 19.63 10.46
C PRO A 79 11.60 19.23 11.87
N ILE A 80 12.90 19.34 12.14
CA ILE A 80 13.54 19.22 13.45
C ILE A 80 13.16 20.45 14.28
#